data_AF-A0A972D762-F1
#
_entry.id   AF-A0A972D762-F1
#
_cell.length_a   1.000
_cell.length_b   1.000
_cell.length_c   1.000
_cell.angle_alpha   90.00
_cell.angle_beta   90.00
_cell.angle_gamma   90.00
#
_symmetry.space_group_name_H-M   'P 1'
#
loop_
_entity.id
_entity.type
_entity.pdbx_description
1 polymer ?
#
loop_
_entity_poly.entity_id
_entity_poly.type
_entity_poly.pdbx_seq_one_letter_code
_entity_poly.pdbx_strand_id
1 'polypeptide(L)'
;MEQQGNGEREKKIDALLAEADHWLKEAERASDQEKTLTYCQKAISELLFAFLWAKGEPEAVNSSLTLLKLWEECVRLEPEILPLAANLRFFLEKEALSSAVDKDLLLDAANEVWDFIFGSLTE
;
A
#
# COMPACT_ATOMS: atom_id res chain seq x y z
N MET A 1 -25.80 -11.52 -14.91
CA MET A 1 -24.45 -11.16 -15.40
C MET A 1 -23.57 -10.58 -14.29
N GLU A 2 -23.96 -10.66 -13.00
CA GLU A 2 -23.24 -10.00 -11.89
C GLU A 2 -22.12 -10.85 -11.26
N GLN A 3 -22.05 -12.16 -11.56
CA GLN A 3 -21.05 -13.06 -10.96
C GLN A 3 -19.65 -12.94 -11.60
N GLN A 4 -19.55 -12.45 -12.85
CA GLN A 4 -18.24 -12.33 -13.54
C GLN A 4 -17.42 -11.14 -13.03
N GLY A 5 -18.05 -10.00 -12.76
CA GLY A 5 -17.34 -8.80 -12.28
C GLY A 5 -16.80 -8.93 -10.85
N ASN A 6 -17.46 -9.72 -10.00
CA ASN A 6 -16.98 -9.94 -8.62
C ASN A 6 -15.73 -10.83 -8.59
N GLY A 7 -15.71 -11.90 -9.37
CA GLY A 7 -14.56 -12.82 -9.42
C GLY A 7 -13.33 -12.23 -10.11
N GLU A 8 -13.48 -11.27 -11.02
CA GLU A 8 -12.35 -10.53 -11.61
C GLU A 8 -11.75 -9.52 -10.63
N ARG A 9 -12.61 -8.86 -9.84
CA ARG A 9 -12.19 -7.95 -8.77
C ARG A 9 -11.40 -8.68 -7.69
N GLU A 10 -11.90 -9.80 -7.18
CA GLU A 10 -11.23 -10.61 -6.15
C GLU A 10 -9.83 -11.05 -6.63
N LYS A 11 -9.73 -11.58 -7.86
CA LYS A 11 -8.42 -11.96 -8.45
C LYS A 11 -7.47 -10.78 -8.58
N LYS A 12 -7.99 -9.58 -8.88
CA LYS A 12 -7.16 -8.37 -8.99
C LYS A 12 -6.64 -7.95 -7.62
N ILE A 13 -7.48 -7.98 -6.60
CA ILE A 13 -7.09 -7.72 -5.20
C ILE A 13 -6.02 -8.72 -4.77
N ASP A 14 -6.24 -10.02 -4.99
CA ASP A 14 -5.27 -11.07 -4.65
C ASP A 14 -3.92 -10.86 -5.35
N ALA A 15 -3.93 -10.46 -6.62
CA ALA A 15 -2.70 -10.19 -7.36
C ALA A 15 -1.95 -8.96 -6.80
N LEU A 16 -2.67 -7.91 -6.40
CA LEU A 16 -2.09 -6.72 -5.79
C LEU A 16 -1.49 -7.04 -4.41
N LEU A 17 -2.19 -7.85 -3.60
CA LEU A 17 -1.69 -8.32 -2.31
C LEU A 17 -0.43 -9.19 -2.48
N ALA A 18 -0.41 -10.09 -3.46
CA ALA A 18 0.77 -10.90 -3.76
C ALA A 18 1.98 -10.06 -4.20
N GLU A 19 1.75 -9.01 -5.00
CA GLU A 19 2.80 -8.09 -5.43
C GLU A 19 3.32 -7.23 -4.26
N ALA A 20 2.43 -6.78 -3.37
CA ALA A 20 2.82 -6.09 -2.15
C ALA A 20 3.71 -6.95 -1.24
N ASP A 21 3.34 -8.22 -1.02
CA ASP A 21 4.13 -9.19 -0.24
C ASP A 21 5.50 -9.45 -0.89
N HIS A 22 5.55 -9.54 -2.21
CA HIS A 22 6.81 -9.62 -2.94
C HIS A 22 7.73 -8.42 -2.64
N TRP A 23 7.21 -7.19 -2.71
CA TRP A 23 7.99 -5.99 -2.44
C TRP A 23 8.43 -5.87 -0.98
N LEU A 24 7.61 -6.29 -0.01
CA LEU A 24 8.03 -6.32 1.41
C LEU A 24 9.19 -7.29 1.63
N LYS A 25 9.16 -8.48 1.03
CA LYS A 25 10.28 -9.44 1.08
C LYS A 25 11.56 -8.90 0.46
N GLU A 26 11.45 -8.12 -0.62
CA GLU A 26 12.61 -7.45 -1.21
C GLU A 26 13.11 -6.29 -0.34
N ALA A 27 12.22 -5.57 0.35
CA ALA A 27 12.58 -4.55 1.35
C ALA A 27 13.37 -5.14 2.52
N GLU A 28 12.95 -6.29 3.05
CA GLU A 28 13.67 -7.01 4.10
C GLU A 28 15.10 -7.38 3.67
N ARG A 29 15.27 -7.80 2.41
CA ARG A 29 16.56 -8.22 1.83
C ARG A 29 17.43 -7.06 1.35
N ALA A 30 16.90 -5.84 1.31
CA ALA A 30 17.60 -4.69 0.77
C ALA A 30 18.90 -4.39 1.54
N SER A 31 19.94 -4.05 0.78
CA SER A 31 21.28 -3.76 1.31
C SER A 31 21.41 -2.43 2.05
N ASP A 32 20.46 -1.53 1.82
CA ASP A 32 20.51 -0.15 2.26
C ASP A 32 19.10 0.42 2.46
N GLN A 33 19.04 1.54 3.19
CA GLN A 33 17.80 2.22 3.54
C GLN A 33 17.08 2.77 2.30
N GLU A 34 17.80 3.27 1.30
CA GLU A 34 17.20 3.85 0.09
C GLU A 34 16.40 2.80 -0.70
N LYS A 35 16.98 1.61 -0.90
CA LYS A 35 16.28 0.47 -1.51
C LYS A 35 15.14 -0.01 -0.64
N THR A 36 15.33 -0.08 0.69
CA THR A 36 14.26 -0.47 1.62
C THR A 36 13.06 0.48 1.46
N LEU A 37 13.30 1.78 1.51
CA LEU A 37 12.27 2.80 1.30
C LEU A 37 11.58 2.64 -0.05
N THR A 38 12.37 2.46 -1.12
CA THR A 38 11.85 2.27 -2.48
C THR A 38 10.93 1.05 -2.57
N TYR A 39 11.33 -0.08 -1.98
CA TYR A 39 10.53 -1.30 -1.99
C TYR A 39 9.29 -1.18 -1.09
N CYS A 40 9.39 -0.53 0.08
CA CYS A 40 8.21 -0.25 0.91
C CYS A 40 7.21 0.67 0.19
N GLN A 41 7.68 1.72 -0.49
CA GLN A 41 6.81 2.59 -1.30
C GLN A 41 6.05 1.84 -2.39
N LYS A 42 6.70 0.86 -3.03
CA LYS A 42 6.02 -0.03 -4.00
C LYS A 42 4.99 -0.90 -3.31
N ALA A 43 5.36 -1.60 -2.23
CA ALA A 43 4.44 -2.45 -1.49
C ALA A 43 3.18 -1.69 -1.05
N ILE A 44 3.35 -0.50 -0.49
CA ILE A 44 2.25 0.34 -0.02
C ILE A 44 1.39 0.83 -1.19
N SER A 45 1.99 1.15 -2.34
CA SER A 45 1.21 1.52 -3.52
C SER A 45 0.29 0.38 -3.94
N GLU A 46 0.80 -0.85 -4.00
CA GLU A 46 0.01 -2.04 -4.34
C GLU A 46 -1.08 -2.32 -3.29
N LEU A 47 -0.79 -2.14 -2.00
CA LEU A 47 -1.78 -2.27 -0.91
C LEU A 47 -2.91 -1.25 -1.02
N LEU A 48 -2.59 0.02 -1.24
CA LEU A 48 -3.60 1.07 -1.42
C LEU A 48 -4.43 0.82 -2.69
N PHE A 49 -3.80 0.34 -3.76
CA PHE A 49 -4.55 -0.11 -4.94
C PHE A 49 -5.51 -1.26 -4.59
N ALA A 50 -5.06 -2.28 -3.88
CA ALA A 50 -5.91 -3.41 -3.47
C ALA A 50 -7.14 -2.93 -2.69
N PHE A 51 -6.93 -1.97 -1.79
CA PHE A 51 -7.97 -1.34 -1.00
C PHE A 51 -9.00 -0.59 -1.88
N LEU A 52 -8.54 0.22 -2.85
CA LEU A 52 -9.44 0.93 -3.78
C LEU A 52 -10.28 -0.03 -4.63
N TRP A 53 -9.65 -1.11 -5.11
CA TRP A 53 -10.35 -2.15 -5.88
C TRP A 53 -11.43 -2.83 -5.04
N ALA A 54 -11.17 -3.08 -3.75
CA ALA A 54 -12.15 -3.65 -2.82
C ALA A 54 -13.34 -2.72 -2.57
N LYS A 55 -13.12 -1.40 -2.52
CA LYS A 55 -14.17 -0.39 -2.41
C LYS A 55 -14.96 -0.18 -3.71
N GLY A 56 -14.59 -0.88 -4.79
CA GLY A 56 -15.37 -0.95 -6.02
C GLY A 56 -15.08 0.15 -7.04
N GLU A 57 -13.91 0.80 -6.94
CA GLU A 57 -13.40 1.76 -7.94
C GLU A 57 -12.53 1.02 -8.97
N PRO A 58 -13.08 0.58 -10.13
CA PRO A 58 -12.44 -0.48 -10.90
C PRO A 58 -11.41 0.01 -11.93
N GLU A 59 -11.23 1.30 -12.22
CA GLU A 59 -10.44 1.64 -13.42
C GLU A 59 -9.92 3.09 -13.57
N ALA A 60 -10.25 4.04 -12.69
CA ALA A 60 -9.85 5.43 -12.89
C ALA A 60 -8.50 5.80 -12.25
N VAL A 61 -7.95 4.91 -11.42
CA VAL A 61 -6.69 5.13 -10.72
C VAL A 61 -5.60 4.55 -11.60
N ASN A 62 -5.24 5.30 -12.64
CA ASN A 62 -4.13 4.97 -13.52
C ASN A 62 -2.92 4.54 -12.68
N SER A 63 -2.17 3.55 -13.16
CA SER A 63 -0.85 3.12 -12.64
C SER A 63 0.23 4.24 -12.63
N SER A 64 -0.18 5.49 -12.91
CA SER A 64 0.62 6.71 -12.85
C SER A 64 0.31 7.59 -11.64
N LEU A 65 -0.60 7.19 -10.74
CA LEU A 65 -0.82 7.95 -9.51
C LEU A 65 0.40 7.87 -8.60
N THR A 66 0.75 9.03 -8.04
CA THR A 66 1.73 9.09 -6.96
C THR A 66 1.15 8.47 -5.71
N LEU A 67 2.01 7.94 -4.84
CA LEU A 67 1.61 7.36 -3.56
C LEU A 67 0.72 8.31 -2.74
N LEU A 68 1.01 9.62 -2.77
CA LEU A 68 0.19 10.64 -2.12
C LEU A 68 -1.25 10.65 -2.63
N LYS A 69 -1.46 10.58 -3.95
CA LYS A 69 -2.81 10.60 -4.53
C LYS A 69 -3.56 9.31 -4.24
N LEU A 70 -2.87 8.17 -4.21
CA LEU A 70 -3.48 6.89 -3.80
C LEU A 70 -4.00 6.98 -2.37
N TRP A 71 -3.18 7.54 -1.47
CA TRP A 71 -3.57 7.75 -0.09
C TRP A 71 -4.78 8.69 0.05
N GLU A 72 -4.77 9.83 -0.64
CA GLU A 72 -5.88 10.79 -0.61
C GLU A 72 -7.20 10.15 -1.08
N GLU A 73 -7.16 9.32 -2.13
CA GLU A 73 -8.34 8.60 -2.61
C GLU A 73 -8.83 7.54 -1.60
N CYS A 74 -7.92 6.80 -0.97
CA CYS A 74 -8.28 5.84 0.07
C CYS A 74 -8.97 6.53 1.26
N VAL A 75 -8.42 7.66 1.74
CA VAL A 75 -9.01 8.44 2.83
C VAL A 75 -10.38 9.02 2.44
N ARG A 76 -10.54 9.46 1.19
CA ARG A 76 -11.82 9.98 0.69
C ARG A 76 -12.92 8.92 0.73
N LEU A 77 -12.58 7.67 0.42
CA LEU A 77 -13.53 6.55 0.39
C LEU A 77 -13.77 5.94 1.78
N GLU A 78 -12.71 5.76 2.56
CA GLU A 78 -12.76 5.15 3.88
C GLU A 78 -11.94 5.98 4.88
N PRO A 79 -12.53 6.99 5.53
CA PRO A 79 -11.83 7.79 6.53
C PRO A 79 -11.30 6.98 7.72
N GLU A 80 -11.81 5.77 7.97
CA GLU A 80 -11.30 4.87 9.02
C GLU A 80 -9.85 4.43 8.79
N ILE A 81 -9.30 4.61 7.59
CA ILE A 81 -7.89 4.37 7.29
C ILE A 81 -6.95 5.43 7.87
N LEU A 82 -7.47 6.61 8.28
CA LEU A 82 -6.68 7.74 8.81
C LEU A 82 -5.68 7.43 9.93
N PRO A 83 -5.90 6.45 10.85
CA PRO A 83 -4.90 6.06 11.83
C PRO A 83 -3.55 5.65 11.21
N LEU A 84 -3.52 5.18 9.95
CA LEU A 84 -2.29 4.86 9.22
C LEU A 84 -1.50 6.09 8.74
N ALA A 85 -2.02 7.31 8.90
CA ALA A 85 -1.36 8.52 8.38
C ALA A 85 0.07 8.70 8.89
N ALA A 86 0.32 8.33 10.17
CA ALA A 86 1.65 8.41 10.76
C ALA A 86 2.64 7.43 10.08
N ASN A 87 2.19 6.21 9.79
CA ASN A 87 2.97 5.20 9.08
C ASN A 87 3.22 5.60 7.63
N LEU A 88 2.19 6.11 6.96
CA LEU A 88 2.30 6.51 5.56
C LEU A 88 3.22 7.72 5.34
N ARG A 89 3.36 8.58 6.35
CA ARG A 89 4.24 9.75 6.28
C ARG A 89 5.68 9.40 5.93
N PHE A 90 6.20 8.27 6.41
CA PHE A 90 7.55 7.80 6.10
C PHE A 90 7.79 7.58 4.60
N PHE A 91 6.74 7.32 3.84
CA PHE A 91 6.82 6.95 2.42
C PHE A 91 6.42 8.10 1.49
N LEU A 92 5.74 9.12 2.02
CA LEU A 92 5.24 10.27 1.26
C LEU A 92 6.24 11.42 1.19
N GLU A 93 7.06 11.60 2.23
CA GLU A 93 8.00 12.73 2.32
C GLU A 93 9.37 12.35 1.73
N LYS A 94 9.90 13.17 0.82
CA LYS A 94 11.28 13.00 0.28
C LYS A 94 12.37 13.08 1.37
N GLU A 95 12.03 13.67 2.51
CA GLU A 95 12.91 13.86 3.67
C GLU A 95 13.10 12.59 4.51
N ALA A 96 12.39 11.50 4.21
CA ALA A 96 12.59 10.20 4.87
C ALA A 96 14.06 9.72 4.80
N LEU A 97 14.79 10.08 3.74
CA LEU A 97 16.21 9.77 3.56
C LEU A 97 17.17 10.69 4.34
N SER A 98 16.72 11.87 4.80
CA SER A 98 17.54 12.80 5.59
C SER A 98 17.31 12.66 7.10
N SER A 99 16.22 11.98 7.48
CA SER A 99 15.89 11.66 8.86
C SER A 99 16.56 10.36 9.32
N ALA A 100 16.83 10.24 10.62
CA ALA A 100 17.38 9.04 11.26
C ALA A 100 16.40 7.84 11.31
N VAL A 101 15.56 7.70 10.30
CA VAL A 101 14.60 6.60 10.18
C VAL A 101 15.38 5.36 9.77
N ASP A 102 15.53 4.44 10.72
CA ASP A 102 16.18 3.16 10.48
C ASP A 102 15.34 2.29 9.54
N LYS A 103 16.01 1.37 8.86
CA LYS A 103 15.43 0.35 8.00
C LYS A 103 14.29 -0.40 8.70
N ASP A 104 14.49 -0.75 9.96
CA ASP A 104 13.52 -1.50 10.74
C ASP A 104 12.21 -0.73 10.92
N LEU A 105 12.29 0.59 11.15
CA LEU A 105 11.10 1.44 11.29
C LEU A 105 10.30 1.56 9.99
N LEU A 106 10.97 1.55 8.83
CA LEU A 106 10.30 1.52 7.53
C LEU A 106 9.55 0.21 7.32
N LEU A 107 10.15 -0.92 7.71
CA LEU A 107 9.53 -2.23 7.58
C LEU A 107 8.34 -2.37 8.55
N ASP A 108 8.49 -1.93 9.80
CA ASP A 108 7.41 -1.94 10.79
C ASP A 108 6.22 -1.10 10.31
N ALA A 109 6.47 0.12 9.84
CA ALA A 109 5.41 0.98 9.31
C ALA A 109 4.72 0.38 8.08
N ALA A 110 5.46 -0.30 7.19
CA ALA A 110 4.89 -0.95 6.03
C ALA A 110 4.05 -2.20 6.42
N ASN A 111 4.50 -2.96 7.42
CA ASN A 111 3.77 -4.10 7.97
C ASN A 111 2.48 -3.67 8.68
N GLU A 112 2.48 -2.55 9.41
CA GLU A 112 1.25 -2.02 10.02
C GLU A 112 0.21 -1.63 8.95
N VAL A 113 0.65 -1.07 7.82
CA VAL A 113 -0.24 -0.77 6.69
C VAL A 113 -0.78 -2.05 6.04
N TRP A 114 0.07 -3.07 5.90
CA TRP A 114 -0.35 -4.40 5.43
C TRP A 114 -1.44 -4.98 6.32
N ASP A 115 -1.20 -5.06 7.63
CA ASP A 115 -2.11 -5.68 8.59
C ASP A 115 -3.48 -5.00 8.60
N PHE A 116 -3.50 -3.66 8.56
CA PHE A 116 -4.75 -2.91 8.50
C PHE A 116 -5.54 -3.19 7.21
N ILE A 117 -4.87 -3.13 6.05
CA ILE A 117 -5.54 -3.31 4.76
C ILE A 117 -6.00 -4.75 4.62
N PHE A 118 -5.15 -5.73 4.93
CA PHE A 118 -5.53 -7.13 4.88
C PHE A 118 -6.69 -7.45 5.84
N GLY A 119 -6.67 -6.90 7.07
CA GLY A 119 -7.79 -6.98 8.01
C GLY A 119 -9.08 -6.42 7.41
N SER A 120 -9.02 -5.22 6.84
CA SER A 120 -10.17 -4.55 6.21
C SER A 120 -10.76 -5.29 5.00
N LEU A 121 -10.00 -6.20 4.38
CA LEU A 121 -10.44 -7.01 3.24
C LEU A 121 -11.02 -8.36 3.64
N THR A 122 -10.78 -8.81 4.87
CA THR A 122 -11.15 -10.15 5.35
C THR A 122 -12.29 -10.16 6.37
N GLU A 123 -12.73 -8.97 6.81
CA GLU A 123 -13.95 -8.73 7.59
C GLU A 123 -15.20 -8.60 6.71
#